data_AF-A0A182XX03-F1
#
_entry.id   AF-A0A182XX03-F1
#
_cell.length_a   1.000
_cell.length_b   1.000
_cell.length_c   1.000
_cell.angle_alpha   90.00
_cell.angle_beta   90.00
_cell.angle_gamma   90.00
#
_symmetry.space_group_name_H-M   'P 1'
#
loop_
_entity.id
_entity.type
_entity.pdbx_description
1 polymer ?
#
loop_
_entity_poly.entity_id
_entity_poly.type
_entity_poly.pdbx_seq_one_letter_code
_entity_poly.pdbx_strand_id
1 'polypeptide(L)'
;MHLRLLAILCGACCLLTASALKHHILTKSWDEAQSDCLEYLRIESSAASTSYLSHQYGDDQATKELMFCILLNLRVFEATQNVPRVELMRQFFTPDEGDTLHVNRTNECLRRVHIPLKENSSCGYKPYLSAIESANGLFRCFYHYYGNLNRNAVALPPTGLERQQIRQECAKIVGIPEGLLRCALQLKDHPVYSSFSRCVMLRSGTTGMELDDNSINSLKVISE
;
A
#
# COMPACT_ATOMS: atom_id res chain seq x y z
N MET A 1 -36.60 14.18 38.54
CA MET A 1 -35.74 13.02 38.16
C MET A 1 -35.90 12.64 36.69
N HIS A 2 -37.11 12.67 36.11
CA HIS A 2 -37.36 12.30 34.70
C HIS A 2 -36.67 13.18 33.64
N LEU A 3 -36.52 14.49 33.88
CA LEU A 3 -35.92 15.41 32.91
C LEU A 3 -34.41 15.17 32.71
N ARG A 4 -33.71 14.70 33.76
CA ARG A 4 -32.28 14.35 33.68
C ARG A 4 -32.06 13.00 32.97
N LEU A 5 -33.00 12.06 33.11
CA LEU A 5 -32.94 10.77 32.41
C LEU A 5 -33.11 10.95 30.89
N LEU A 6 -34.05 11.82 30.47
CA LEU A 6 -34.31 12.15 29.07
C LEU A 6 -33.11 12.84 28.40
N ALA A 7 -32.40 13.72 29.10
CA ALA A 7 -31.20 14.37 28.58
C ALA A 7 -30.03 13.40 28.37
N ILE A 8 -29.86 12.42 29.28
CA ILE A 8 -28.81 11.39 29.17
C ILE A 8 -29.12 10.39 28.05
N LEU A 9 -30.38 9.99 27.89
CA LEU A 9 -30.82 9.12 26.79
C LEU A 9 -30.70 9.80 25.42
N CYS A 10 -30.96 11.10 25.31
CA CYS A 10 -30.78 11.85 24.07
C CYS A 10 -29.29 12.04 23.73
N GLY A 11 -28.44 12.32 24.72
CA GLY A 11 -26.98 12.41 24.54
C GLY A 11 -26.34 11.09 24.12
N ALA A 12 -26.80 9.96 24.66
CA ALA A 12 -26.34 8.62 24.25
C ALA A 12 -26.83 8.25 22.84
N CYS A 13 -28.04 8.66 22.44
CA CYS A 13 -28.59 8.39 21.11
C CYS A 13 -27.89 9.20 20.00
N CYS A 14 -27.47 10.44 20.30
CA CYS A 14 -26.71 11.27 19.35
C CYS A 14 -25.26 10.80 19.13
N LEU A 15 -24.69 9.99 20.03
CA LEU A 15 -23.35 9.40 19.85
C LEU A 15 -23.37 8.14 18.95
N LEU A 16 -24.56 7.59 18.65
CA LEU A 16 -24.73 6.36 17.86
C LEU A 16 -24.97 6.60 16.36
N THR A 17 -25.12 7.85 15.91
CA THR A 17 -25.43 8.17 14.50
C THR A 17 -24.30 8.84 13.73
N ALA A 18 -23.09 8.89 14.28
CA ALA A 18 -21.90 9.07 13.47
C ALA A 18 -21.48 7.70 12.90
N SER A 19 -22.32 7.10 12.04
CA SER A 19 -21.79 6.26 10.97
C SER A 19 -21.03 7.19 10.02
N ALA A 20 -19.90 7.73 10.51
CA ALA A 20 -18.91 8.37 9.67
C ALA A 20 -18.68 7.38 8.53
N LEU A 21 -19.01 7.79 7.31
CA LEU A 21 -18.71 7.04 6.10
C LEU A 21 -17.19 6.81 6.13
N LYS A 22 -16.77 5.65 6.66
CA LYS A 22 -15.37 5.31 6.81
C LYS A 22 -14.89 4.94 5.42
N HIS A 23 -14.32 5.93 4.75
CA HIS A 23 -13.64 5.74 3.48
C HIS A 23 -12.33 5.00 3.79
N HIS A 24 -11.95 4.05 2.92
CA HIS A 24 -10.69 3.32 3.05
C HIS A 24 -9.53 4.08 2.36
N ILE A 25 -9.63 5.41 2.32
CA ILE A 25 -8.65 6.29 1.73
C ILE A 25 -7.61 6.58 2.81
N LEU A 26 -6.41 6.04 2.62
CA LEU A 26 -5.27 6.28 3.48
C LEU A 26 -4.24 7.10 2.70
N THR A 27 -3.68 8.12 3.33
CA THR A 27 -2.51 8.83 2.80
C THR A 27 -1.35 8.63 3.75
N LYS A 28 -0.13 8.51 3.22
CA LYS A 28 1.08 8.45 4.03
C LYS A 28 2.27 8.99 3.25
N SER A 29 3.11 9.79 3.90
CA SER A 29 4.39 10.23 3.35
C SER A 29 5.52 9.25 3.69
N TRP A 30 6.64 9.37 2.99
CA TRP A 30 7.86 8.62 3.32
C TRP A 30 8.32 8.91 4.75
N ASP A 31 8.34 10.18 5.15
CA ASP A 31 8.81 10.62 6.46
C ASP A 31 7.93 10.08 7.60
N GLU A 32 6.61 10.04 7.41
CA GLU A 32 5.67 9.42 8.37
C GLU A 32 5.92 7.90 8.49
N ALA A 33 6.05 7.18 7.37
CA ALA A 33 6.34 5.75 7.41
C ALA A 33 7.70 5.43 8.04
N GLN A 34 8.70 6.26 7.77
CA GLN A 34 10.01 6.14 8.41
C GLN A 34 9.90 6.34 9.93
N SER A 35 9.22 7.39 10.38
CA SER A 35 9.04 7.67 11.80
C SER A 35 8.40 6.49 12.53
N ASP A 36 7.30 5.95 12.01
CA ASP A 36 6.63 4.78 12.58
C ASP A 36 7.56 3.56 12.65
N CYS A 37 8.34 3.33 11.58
CA CYS A 37 9.24 2.18 11.52
C CYS A 37 10.46 2.30 12.44
N LEU A 38 10.97 3.50 12.66
CA LEU A 38 12.02 3.74 13.66
C LEU A 38 11.50 3.38 15.06
N GLU A 39 10.25 3.72 15.37
CA GLU A 39 9.59 3.33 16.62
C GLU A 39 9.38 1.81 16.71
N TYR A 40 8.82 1.19 15.66
CA TYR A 40 8.55 -0.25 15.63
C TYR A 40 9.81 -1.10 15.79
N LEU A 41 10.90 -0.68 15.15
CA LEU A 41 12.19 -1.35 15.21
C LEU A 41 13.04 -0.94 16.42
N ARG A 42 12.56 0.02 17.22
CA ARG A 42 13.28 0.58 18.38
C ARG A 42 14.67 1.10 18.02
N ILE A 43 14.77 1.74 16.86
CA ILE A 43 16.00 2.42 16.42
C ILE A 43 16.05 3.76 17.17
N GLU A 44 16.71 3.75 18.32
CA GLU A 44 16.86 4.94 19.17
C GLU A 44 17.61 6.07 18.45
N SER A 45 17.52 7.29 19.01
CA SER A 45 18.19 8.52 18.56
C SER A 45 19.72 8.42 18.68
N SER A 46 20.30 7.56 17.87
CA SER A 46 21.73 7.35 17.65
C SER A 46 22.16 8.07 16.36
N ALA A 47 23.46 8.01 16.04
CA ALA A 47 23.98 8.52 14.77
C ALA A 47 23.28 7.89 13.54
N ALA A 48 22.82 6.64 13.65
CA ALA A 48 22.05 5.97 12.61
C ALA A 48 20.69 6.64 12.38
N SER A 49 19.95 6.96 13.46
CA SER A 49 18.67 7.68 13.38
C SER A 49 18.82 9.06 12.74
N THR A 50 19.90 9.79 13.07
CA THR A 50 20.19 11.10 12.46
C THR A 50 20.42 10.98 10.95
N SER A 51 21.09 9.91 10.50
CA SER A 51 21.35 9.65 9.08
C SER A 51 20.05 9.33 8.32
N TYR A 52 19.16 8.53 8.91
CA TYR A 52 17.87 8.23 8.30
C TYR A 52 16.99 9.48 8.16
N LEU A 53 16.99 10.37 9.15
CA LEU A 53 16.24 11.64 9.09
C LEU A 53 16.73 12.59 8.01
N SER A 54 18.00 12.49 7.60
CA SER A 54 18.57 13.21 6.47
C SER A 54 18.50 12.43 5.15
N HIS A 55 17.71 11.36 5.11
CA HIS A 55 17.54 10.46 3.95
C HIS A 55 18.85 9.82 3.47
N GLN A 56 19.79 9.58 4.40
CA GLN A 56 21.04 8.88 4.15
C GLN A 56 20.93 7.44 4.64
N TYR A 57 21.01 6.50 3.71
CA TYR A 57 20.80 5.09 3.96
C TYR A 57 22.05 4.27 3.63
N GLY A 58 22.49 3.44 4.58
CA GLY A 58 23.64 2.55 4.43
C GLY A 58 23.29 1.24 3.69
N ASP A 59 24.24 0.29 3.69
CA ASP A 59 24.04 -1.08 3.17
C ASP A 59 24.07 -2.13 4.30
N ASP A 60 23.89 -1.69 5.53
CA ASP A 60 23.87 -2.56 6.72
C ASP A 60 22.49 -3.20 6.93
N GLN A 61 22.46 -4.26 7.74
CA GLN A 61 21.25 -5.04 7.99
C GLN A 61 20.12 -4.20 8.61
N ALA A 62 20.42 -3.22 9.47
CA ALA A 62 19.39 -2.38 10.08
C ALA A 62 18.74 -1.45 9.05
N THR A 63 19.52 -0.91 8.10
CA THR A 63 18.97 -0.17 6.96
C THR A 63 18.02 -1.04 6.14
N LYS A 64 18.40 -2.30 5.83
CA LYS A 64 17.55 -3.21 5.05
C LYS A 64 16.22 -3.51 5.74
N GLU A 65 16.25 -3.74 7.05
CA GLU A 65 15.05 -3.97 7.87
C GLU A 65 14.15 -2.73 7.95
N LEU A 66 14.77 -1.55 8.11
CA LEU A 66 14.06 -0.27 8.06
C LEU A 66 13.36 -0.08 6.71
N MET A 67 14.06 -0.32 5.60
CA MET A 67 13.47 -0.21 4.25
C MET A 67 12.31 -1.17 4.08
N PHE A 68 12.44 -2.42 4.51
CA PHE A 68 11.36 -3.38 4.45
C PHE A 68 10.12 -2.90 5.23
N CYS A 69 10.31 -2.39 6.45
CA CYS A 69 9.22 -1.83 7.25
C CYS A 69 8.55 -0.62 6.56
N ILE A 70 9.34 0.31 6.03
CA ILE A 70 8.84 1.50 5.34
C ILE A 70 8.00 1.09 4.13
N LEU A 71 8.51 0.18 3.29
CA LEU A 71 7.79 -0.27 2.10
C LEU A 71 6.52 -1.06 2.43
N LEU A 72 6.46 -1.75 3.57
CA LEU A 72 5.21 -2.33 4.08
C LEU A 72 4.20 -1.25 4.48
N ASN A 73 4.64 -0.24 5.23
CA ASN A 73 3.80 0.87 5.70
C ASN A 73 3.27 1.74 4.54
N LEU A 74 4.07 1.90 3.49
CA LEU A 74 3.71 2.61 2.27
C LEU A 74 2.96 1.73 1.27
N ARG A 75 2.68 0.46 1.62
CA ARG A 75 2.03 -0.51 0.73
C ARG A 75 2.79 -0.67 -0.60
N VAL A 76 4.08 -0.39 -0.65
CA VAL A 76 4.91 -0.72 -1.81
C VAL A 76 5.21 -2.22 -1.82
N PHE A 77 5.29 -2.87 -0.66
CA PHE A 77 5.46 -4.33 -0.58
C PHE A 77 4.12 -5.02 -0.29
N GLU A 78 3.71 -5.96 -1.14
CA GLU A 78 2.51 -6.78 -0.92
C GLU A 78 2.88 -8.04 -0.13
N ALA A 79 2.67 -8.00 1.19
CA ALA A 79 3.05 -9.07 2.11
C ALA A 79 2.37 -10.42 1.80
N THR A 80 1.13 -10.41 1.30
CA THR A 80 0.41 -11.66 0.99
C THR A 80 0.96 -12.40 -0.22
N GLN A 81 1.64 -11.67 -1.11
CA GLN A 81 2.20 -12.20 -2.35
C GLN A 81 3.73 -12.25 -2.31
N ASN A 82 4.34 -11.60 -1.32
CA ASN A 82 5.78 -11.42 -1.20
C ASN A 82 6.41 -10.70 -2.40
N VAL A 83 5.70 -9.69 -2.92
CA VAL A 83 6.05 -9.00 -4.18
C VAL A 83 6.13 -7.48 -3.97
N PRO A 84 7.22 -6.82 -4.42
CA PRO A 84 7.30 -5.37 -4.52
C PRO A 84 6.44 -4.81 -5.68
N ARG A 85 5.76 -3.68 -5.43
CA ARG A 85 4.92 -2.91 -6.37
C ARG A 85 5.66 -1.67 -6.87
N VAL A 86 6.35 -1.82 -8.00
CA VAL A 86 7.22 -0.77 -8.58
C VAL A 86 6.45 0.49 -8.96
N GLU A 87 5.23 0.34 -9.45
CA GLU A 87 4.34 1.43 -9.84
C GLU A 87 3.92 2.33 -8.66
N LEU A 88 3.92 1.80 -7.43
CA LEU A 88 3.66 2.58 -6.23
C LEU A 88 4.93 3.26 -5.73
N MET A 89 6.07 2.59 -5.84
CA MET A 89 7.36 3.13 -5.41
C MET A 89 7.67 4.48 -6.09
N ARG A 90 7.36 4.61 -7.38
CA ARG A 90 7.60 5.84 -8.15
C ARG A 90 6.92 7.08 -7.56
N GLN A 91 5.81 6.93 -6.83
CA GLN A 91 5.05 8.06 -6.27
C GLN A 91 5.81 8.77 -5.15
N PHE A 92 6.78 8.08 -4.55
CA PHE A 92 7.63 8.59 -3.48
C PHE A 92 8.94 9.20 -3.99
N PHE A 93 9.12 9.34 -5.30
CA PHE A 93 10.32 9.93 -5.88
C PHE A 93 9.98 10.98 -6.93
N THR A 94 10.81 12.02 -6.98
CA THR A 94 10.78 13.06 -8.02
C THR A 94 12.10 13.03 -8.78
N PRO A 95 12.10 12.82 -10.10
CA PRO A 95 13.32 12.85 -10.88
C PRO A 95 13.96 14.25 -10.87
N ASP A 96 15.27 14.29 -11.04
CA ASP A 96 15.99 15.56 -11.16
C ASP A 96 15.55 16.31 -12.41
N GLU A 97 15.51 17.64 -12.32
CA GLU A 97 15.14 18.49 -13.45
C GLU A 97 16.12 18.28 -14.61
N GLY A 98 15.59 17.88 -15.78
CA GLY A 98 16.37 17.60 -16.97
C GLY A 98 16.92 16.17 -17.09
N ASP A 99 16.76 15.32 -16.07
CA ASP A 99 17.13 13.91 -16.18
C ASP A 99 16.07 13.13 -16.96
N THR A 100 16.38 12.83 -18.23
CA THR A 100 15.51 12.05 -19.11
C THR A 100 15.81 10.55 -19.09
N LEU A 101 16.88 10.12 -18.40
CA LEU A 101 17.34 8.73 -18.38
C LEU A 101 17.03 8.00 -17.08
N HIS A 102 16.45 8.69 -16.08
CA HIS A 102 16.09 8.12 -14.78
C HIS A 102 15.30 6.80 -14.91
N VAL A 103 14.25 6.77 -15.74
CA VAL A 103 13.44 5.56 -15.99
C VAL A 103 14.28 4.40 -16.50
N ASN A 104 15.14 4.64 -17.49
CA ASN A 104 15.95 3.58 -18.10
C ASN A 104 16.95 3.00 -17.10
N ARG A 105 17.69 3.87 -16.38
CA ARG A 105 18.67 3.45 -15.37
C ARG A 105 18.02 2.70 -14.21
N THR A 106 16.89 3.20 -13.72
CA THR A 106 16.12 2.50 -12.68
C THR A 106 15.63 1.14 -13.19
N ASN A 107 15.09 1.05 -14.39
CA ASN A 107 14.64 -0.21 -14.98
C ASN A 107 15.79 -1.21 -15.20
N GLU A 108 16.97 -0.76 -15.60
CA GLU A 108 18.17 -1.60 -15.69
C GLU A 108 18.56 -2.18 -14.32
N CYS A 109 18.54 -1.35 -13.28
CA CYS A 109 18.78 -1.79 -11.91
C CYS A 109 17.72 -2.81 -11.43
N LEU A 110 16.43 -2.53 -11.67
CA LEU A 110 15.32 -3.37 -11.22
C LEU A 110 15.37 -4.79 -11.79
N ARG A 111 15.87 -4.96 -13.03
CA ARG A 111 16.05 -6.29 -13.64
C ARG A 111 17.02 -7.19 -12.86
N ARG A 112 17.87 -6.62 -12.01
CA ARG A 112 18.84 -7.34 -11.18
C ARG A 112 18.33 -7.63 -9.77
N VAL A 113 17.19 -7.06 -9.39
CA VAL A 113 16.59 -7.30 -8.07
C VAL A 113 15.98 -8.70 -8.05
N HIS A 114 16.46 -9.54 -7.14
CA HIS A 114 15.93 -10.88 -6.98
C HIS A 114 14.58 -10.82 -6.28
N ILE A 115 13.49 -11.12 -7.00
CA ILE A 115 12.18 -11.36 -6.38
C ILE A 115 12.07 -12.85 -6.13
N PRO A 116 11.80 -13.28 -4.89
CA PRO A 116 11.49 -14.68 -4.64
C PRO A 116 10.29 -15.09 -5.48
N LEU A 117 10.51 -16.05 -6.39
CA LEU A 117 9.41 -16.72 -7.05
C LEU A 117 8.57 -17.43 -5.98
N LYS A 118 7.28 -17.57 -6.24
CA LYS A 118 6.38 -18.41 -5.47
C LYS A 118 6.72 -19.88 -5.73
N GLU A 119 7.97 -20.29 -5.46
CA GLU A 119 8.43 -21.65 -5.60
C GLU A 119 7.90 -22.49 -4.44
N ASN A 120 7.53 -23.73 -4.77
CA ASN A 120 7.01 -24.72 -3.86
C ASN A 120 8.04 -25.01 -2.77
N SER A 121 7.91 -24.33 -1.63
CA SER A 121 8.44 -24.66 -0.31
C SER A 121 9.58 -25.68 -0.32
N SER A 122 10.75 -25.29 -0.82
CA SER A 122 11.96 -26.08 -0.59
C SER A 122 12.33 -25.90 0.89
N CYS A 123 12.67 -27.00 1.54
CA CYS A 123 13.03 -27.04 2.96
C CYS A 123 14.36 -26.27 3.12
N GLY A 124 14.29 -24.97 3.39
CA GLY A 124 15.44 -24.05 3.39
C GLY A 124 15.11 -22.63 2.91
N TYR A 125 13.98 -22.43 2.25
CA TYR A 125 13.51 -21.10 1.85
C TYR A 125 13.26 -20.22 3.10
N LYS A 126 13.86 -19.02 3.14
CA LYS A 126 13.66 -18.01 4.19
C LYS A 126 12.87 -16.83 3.60
N PRO A 127 11.53 -16.93 3.51
CA PRO A 127 10.69 -15.94 2.84
C PRO A 127 10.93 -14.52 3.33
N TYR A 128 11.12 -14.37 4.64
CA TYR A 128 11.36 -13.08 5.29
C TYR A 128 12.68 -12.41 4.85
N LEU A 129 13.79 -13.16 4.79
CA LEU A 129 15.06 -12.59 4.35
C LEU A 129 15.02 -12.18 2.88
N SER A 130 14.39 -12.99 2.02
CA SER A 130 14.24 -12.65 0.62
C SER A 130 13.32 -11.44 0.40
N ALA A 131 12.29 -11.28 1.25
CA ALA A 131 11.44 -10.09 1.26
C ALA A 131 12.24 -8.82 1.60
N ILE A 132 13.10 -8.88 2.63
CA ILE A 132 13.98 -7.77 3.01
C ILE A 132 14.94 -7.42 1.86
N GLU A 133 15.62 -8.40 1.27
CA GLU A 133 16.58 -8.14 0.19
C GLU A 133 15.90 -7.57 -1.06
N SER A 134 14.72 -8.08 -1.43
CA SER A 134 13.97 -7.57 -2.59
C SER A 134 13.42 -6.15 -2.35
N ALA A 135 12.92 -5.86 -1.15
CA ALA A 135 12.49 -4.52 -0.76
C ALA A 135 13.67 -3.52 -0.76
N ASN A 136 14.81 -3.90 -0.19
CA ASN A 136 16.01 -3.08 -0.20
C ASN A 136 16.54 -2.88 -1.63
N GLY A 137 16.57 -3.93 -2.44
CA GLY A 137 16.98 -3.86 -3.84
C GLY A 137 16.11 -2.90 -4.66
N LEU A 138 14.78 -2.99 -4.51
CA LEU A 138 13.84 -2.03 -5.09
C LEU A 138 14.17 -0.60 -4.66
N PHE A 139 14.29 -0.37 -3.36
CA PHE A 139 14.59 0.95 -2.81
C PHE A 139 15.88 1.54 -3.40
N ARG A 140 16.97 0.77 -3.40
CA ARG A 140 18.26 1.22 -3.92
C ARG A 140 18.21 1.61 -5.39
N CYS A 141 17.41 0.92 -6.20
CA CYS A 141 17.24 1.30 -7.61
C CYS A 141 16.57 2.66 -7.78
N PHE A 142 15.58 3.00 -6.95
CA PHE A 142 14.96 4.31 -6.98
C PHE A 142 15.87 5.38 -6.38
N TYR A 143 16.44 5.09 -5.21
CA TYR A 143 17.32 5.99 -4.47
C TYR A 143 18.56 6.43 -5.25
N HIS A 144 19.15 5.55 -6.07
CA HIS A 144 20.36 5.89 -6.85
C HIS A 144 20.08 6.38 -8.27
N TYR A 145 18.97 5.97 -8.90
CA TYR A 145 18.78 6.17 -10.33
C TYR A 145 17.51 6.92 -10.72
N TYR A 146 16.51 7.01 -9.82
CA TYR A 146 15.24 7.63 -10.19
C TYR A 146 15.19 9.12 -9.83
N GLY A 147 15.70 9.52 -8.67
CA GLY A 147 15.70 10.92 -8.21
C GLY A 147 15.61 11.05 -6.70
N ASN A 148 15.08 12.19 -6.24
CA ASN A 148 14.98 12.52 -4.81
C ASN A 148 13.68 12.01 -4.19
N LEU A 149 13.71 11.68 -2.89
CA LEU A 149 12.52 11.34 -2.13
C LEU A 149 11.52 12.50 -2.09
N ASN A 150 10.27 12.18 -2.41
CA ASN A 150 9.15 13.10 -2.29
C ASN A 150 8.63 13.08 -0.84
N ARG A 151 8.60 14.25 -0.20
CA ARG A 151 8.13 14.41 1.18
C ARG A 151 6.61 14.46 1.31
N ASN A 152 5.89 14.59 0.20
CA ASN A 152 4.43 14.68 0.23
C ASN A 152 3.80 13.33 0.57
N ALA A 153 2.70 13.37 1.32
CA ALA A 153 1.87 12.20 1.52
C ALA A 153 1.16 11.83 0.22
N VAL A 154 1.21 10.55 -0.14
CA VAL A 154 0.52 10.00 -1.32
C VAL A 154 -0.63 9.11 -0.90
N ALA A 155 -1.65 9.00 -1.75
CA ALA A 155 -2.76 8.08 -1.52
C ALA A 155 -2.29 6.63 -1.65
N LEU A 156 -2.51 5.84 -0.62
CA LEU A 156 -2.14 4.44 -0.57
C LEU A 156 -3.31 3.58 -1.08
N PRO A 157 -3.07 2.63 -2.00
CA PRO A 157 -4.13 1.78 -2.50
C PRO A 157 -4.62 0.84 -1.39
N PRO A 158 -5.91 0.47 -1.35
CA PRO A 158 -6.41 -0.53 -0.41
C PRO A 158 -5.66 -1.86 -0.56
N THR A 159 -5.34 -2.52 0.55
CA THR A 159 -4.80 -3.90 0.58
C THR A 159 -5.80 -4.90 0.01
N GLY A 160 -5.37 -6.12 -0.29
CA GLY A 160 -6.29 -7.17 -0.78
C GLY A 160 -7.49 -7.42 0.16
N LEU A 161 -7.24 -7.43 1.47
CA LEU A 161 -8.27 -7.61 2.50
C LEU A 161 -9.22 -6.40 2.57
N GLU A 162 -8.69 -5.18 2.54
CA GLU A 162 -9.52 -3.97 2.50
C GLU A 162 -10.37 -3.91 1.23
N ARG A 163 -9.83 -4.29 0.07
CA ARG A 163 -10.61 -4.39 -1.18
C ARG A 163 -11.76 -5.39 -1.05
N GLN A 164 -11.50 -6.55 -0.44
CA GLN A 164 -12.56 -7.53 -0.19
C GLN A 164 -13.64 -6.97 0.73
N GLN A 165 -13.24 -6.31 1.82
CA GLN A 165 -14.17 -5.67 2.75
C GLN A 165 -15.01 -4.59 2.05
N ILE A 166 -14.38 -3.69 1.28
CA ILE A 166 -15.06 -2.65 0.50
C ILE A 166 -16.10 -3.27 -0.44
N ARG A 167 -15.74 -4.35 -1.17
CA ARG A 167 -16.69 -5.07 -2.05
C ARG A 167 -17.87 -5.63 -1.27
N GLN A 168 -17.65 -6.27 -0.13
CA GLN A 168 -18.72 -6.83 0.70
C GLN A 168 -19.67 -5.74 1.22
N GLU A 169 -19.12 -4.61 1.68
CA GLU A 169 -19.92 -3.48 2.15
C GLU A 169 -20.73 -2.83 1.02
N CYS A 170 -20.12 -2.62 -0.15
CA CYS A 170 -20.82 -2.07 -1.31
C CYS A 170 -21.89 -3.00 -1.85
N ALA A 171 -21.67 -4.32 -1.81
CA ALA A 171 -22.68 -5.30 -2.19
C ALA A 171 -23.93 -5.18 -1.30
N LYS A 172 -23.74 -5.03 0.02
CA LYS A 172 -24.85 -4.80 0.97
C LYS A 172 -25.59 -3.50 0.68
N ILE A 173 -24.86 -2.42 0.38
CA ILE A 173 -25.45 -1.11 0.07
C ILE A 173 -26.33 -1.16 -1.17
N VAL A 174 -25.88 -1.84 -2.24
CA VAL A 174 -26.62 -1.87 -3.52
C VAL A 174 -27.54 -3.08 -3.68
N GLY A 175 -27.59 -3.98 -2.70
CA GLY A 175 -28.45 -5.16 -2.72
C GLY A 175 -27.93 -6.33 -3.57
N ILE A 176 -26.61 -6.48 -3.73
CA ILE A 176 -26.00 -7.64 -4.38
C ILE A 176 -25.77 -8.75 -3.34
N PRO A 177 -26.23 -10.00 -3.59
CA PRO A 177 -25.92 -11.14 -2.72
C PRO A 177 -24.40 -11.38 -2.64
N GLU A 178 -23.86 -11.57 -1.43
CA GLU A 178 -22.40 -11.78 -1.24
C GLU A 178 -21.86 -12.97 -2.04
N GLY A 179 -22.68 -14.01 -2.27
CA GLY A 179 -22.31 -15.15 -3.09
C GLY A 179 -21.91 -14.78 -4.53
N LEU A 180 -22.52 -13.72 -5.08
CA LEU A 180 -22.24 -13.24 -6.45
C LEU A 180 -20.87 -12.55 -6.56
N LEU A 181 -20.30 -12.08 -5.45
CA LEU A 181 -19.00 -11.40 -5.43
C LEU A 181 -17.84 -12.31 -5.83
N ARG A 182 -18.04 -13.64 -5.76
CA ARG A 182 -17.07 -14.65 -6.21
C ARG A 182 -17.15 -14.92 -7.72
N CYS A 183 -18.21 -14.47 -8.39
CA CYS A 183 -18.50 -14.76 -9.79
C CYS A 183 -18.36 -13.48 -10.63
N ALA A 184 -17.13 -13.13 -11.03
CA ALA A 184 -16.85 -11.86 -11.71
C ALA A 184 -17.70 -11.62 -12.98
N LEU A 185 -17.95 -12.65 -13.79
CA LEU A 185 -18.76 -12.55 -15.00
C LEU A 185 -20.23 -12.24 -14.66
N GLN A 186 -20.85 -13.05 -13.81
CA GLN A 186 -22.25 -12.86 -13.40
C GLN A 186 -22.47 -11.55 -12.63
N LEU A 187 -21.44 -11.08 -11.92
CA LEU A 187 -21.46 -9.79 -11.23
C LEU A 187 -21.53 -8.62 -12.23
N LYS A 188 -20.77 -8.68 -13.33
CA LYS A 188 -20.76 -7.65 -14.39
C LYS A 188 -22.10 -7.55 -15.11
N ASP A 189 -22.80 -8.67 -15.27
CA ASP A 189 -24.12 -8.74 -15.91
C ASP A 189 -25.27 -8.32 -14.97
N HIS A 190 -25.00 -8.11 -13.68
CA HIS A 190 -26.03 -7.80 -12.70
C HIS A 190 -26.61 -6.39 -12.92
N PRO A 191 -27.95 -6.18 -12.84
CA PRO A 191 -28.58 -4.89 -13.14
C PRO A 191 -28.05 -3.70 -12.31
N VAL A 192 -27.57 -3.94 -11.09
CA VAL A 192 -27.02 -2.89 -10.21
C VAL A 192 -25.49 -2.82 -10.20
N TYR A 193 -24.82 -3.50 -11.14
CA TYR A 193 -23.36 -3.53 -11.22
C TYR A 193 -22.73 -2.14 -11.33
N SER A 194 -23.34 -1.23 -12.10
CA SER A 194 -22.85 0.16 -12.24
C SER A 194 -22.83 0.90 -10.89
N SER A 195 -23.90 0.76 -10.10
CA SER A 195 -23.99 1.30 -8.73
C SER A 195 -22.97 0.64 -7.80
N PHE A 196 -22.79 -0.67 -7.90
CA PHE A 196 -21.78 -1.41 -7.14
C PHE A 196 -20.36 -0.92 -7.44
N SER A 197 -20.00 -0.85 -8.72
CA SER A 197 -18.69 -0.39 -9.18
C SER A 197 -18.41 1.04 -8.73
N ARG A 198 -19.41 1.94 -8.86
CA ARG A 198 -19.32 3.30 -8.35
C ARG A 198 -19.12 3.37 -6.83
N CYS A 199 -19.84 2.54 -6.07
CA CYS A 199 -19.65 2.46 -4.62
C CYS A 199 -18.21 2.05 -4.28
N VAL A 200 -17.70 0.99 -4.92
CA VAL A 200 -16.34 0.50 -4.68
C VAL A 200 -15.33 1.60 -4.97
N MET A 201 -15.44 2.26 -6.13
CA MET A 201 -14.58 3.37 -6.55
C MET A 201 -14.54 4.51 -5.52
N LEU A 202 -15.71 4.96 -5.05
CA LEU A 202 -15.81 6.04 -4.06
C LEU A 202 -15.18 5.65 -2.72
N ARG A 203 -15.34 4.39 -2.31
CA ARG A 203 -14.86 3.92 -1.00
C ARG A 203 -13.39 3.51 -0.98
N SER A 204 -12.83 3.13 -2.13
CA SER A 204 -11.40 2.83 -2.31
C SER A 204 -10.54 4.07 -2.55
N GLY A 205 -11.14 5.18 -3.00
CA GLY A 205 -10.41 6.40 -3.40
C GLY A 205 -9.68 6.27 -4.74
N THR A 206 -9.95 5.21 -5.51
CA THR A 206 -9.34 4.99 -6.82
C THR A 206 -10.16 5.71 -7.90
N THR A 207 -9.52 6.45 -8.80
CA THR A 207 -10.20 7.16 -9.92
C THR A 207 -10.51 6.27 -11.13
N GLY A 208 -10.15 4.99 -11.09
CA GLY A 208 -10.54 3.99 -12.08
C GLY A 208 -10.22 2.59 -11.56
N MET A 209 -11.18 1.67 -11.63
CA MET A 209 -10.93 0.24 -11.42
C MET A 209 -11.27 -0.50 -12.71
N GLU A 210 -10.25 -1.01 -13.39
CA GLU A 210 -10.42 -2.28 -14.07
C GLU A 210 -10.45 -3.35 -12.98
N LEU A 211 -11.61 -3.99 -12.82
CA LEU A 211 -11.78 -5.20 -12.03
C LEU A 211 -11.07 -6.34 -12.75
N ASP A 212 -9.74 -6.34 -12.73
CA ASP A 212 -8.95 -7.44 -13.24
C ASP A 212 -8.10 -8.02 -12.11
N ASP A 213 -8.44 -9.25 -11.73
CA ASP A 213 -7.80 -10.02 -10.65
C ASP A 213 -6.48 -10.69 -11.11
N ASN A 214 -5.98 -10.38 -12.32
CA ASN A 214 -4.82 -11.04 -12.92
C ASN A 214 -3.70 -10.05 -13.25
N SER A 215 -2.86 -9.75 -12.26
CA SER A 215 -1.56 -9.12 -12.50
C SER A 215 -0.57 -9.58 -11.45
N ILE A 216 -0.18 -10.86 -11.50
CA ILE A 216 0.94 -11.36 -10.70
C ILE A 216 1.78 -12.29 -11.59
N ASN A 217 2.96 -11.80 -11.95
CA ASN A 217 4.22 -12.56 -12.17
C ASN A 217 5.23 -11.80 -13.04
N SER A 218 5.25 -10.47 -12.97
CA SER A 218 6.38 -9.71 -13.50
C SER A 218 6.51 -8.42 -12.73
N LEU A 219 7.73 -8.11 -12.32
CA LEU A 219 8.16 -6.77 -11.95
C LEU A 219 7.81 -5.91 -13.17
N LYS A 220 6.67 -5.22 -13.14
CA LYS A 220 6.33 -4.27 -14.20
C LYS A 220 7.35 -3.15 -14.04
N VAL A 221 8.37 -3.18 -14.92
CA VAL A 221 9.27 -2.05 -15.13
C VAL A 221 8.43 -0.80 -15.32
N ILE A 222 9.00 0.33 -14.93
CA ILE A 222 8.32 1.62 -15.00
C ILE A 222 7.96 1.85 -16.47
N SER A 223 6.66 1.99 -16.75
CA SER A 223 6.13 2.37 -18.05
C SER A 223 6.37 3.86 -18.27
N GLU A 224 6.82 4.21 -19.48
CA GLU A 224 6.99 5.59 -19.95
C GLU A 224 5.69 6.40 -19.83
#